data_AF-A0A2V8L4G0-F1
#
_entry.id   AF-A0A2V8L4G0-F1
#
_cell.length_a   1.000
_cell.length_b   1.000
_cell.length_c   1.000
_cell.angle_alpha   90.00
_cell.angle_beta   90.00
_cell.angle_gamma   90.00
#
_symmetry.space_group_name_H-M   'P 1'
#
loop_
_entity.id
_entity.type
_entity.pdbx_description
1 polymer ?
#
loop_
_entity_poly.entity_id
_entity_poly.type
_entity_poly.pdbx_seq_one_letter_code
_entity_poly.pdbx_strand_id
1 'polypeptide(L)'
;GQPDRGQFDQREEVLFPDAAAALYRREMLEVIGLFDEYFFAYGDDADLGLRGRLAGWKCLYIPTAVVYHVHSATAGEFSPLKAFLIERNRIFVAVKIFPFSLLLISPFFTAVRLAYHAYGSIFMIGSSGQYAAECSHTRLALMMLKAYWSGLKLFPEMWRSRRKIRRFARLTDRDFAALLRRHRISLRALTLGT
;
A
#
# COMPACT_ATOMS: atom_id res chain seq x y z
N GLY A 1 11.44 1.48 -12.11
CA GLY A 1 11.71 2.85 -11.67
C GLY A 1 11.80 3.77 -12.87
N GLN A 2 11.69 5.08 -12.68
CA GLN A 2 11.94 6.07 -13.73
C GLN A 2 13.34 6.69 -13.55
N PRO A 3 14.08 7.01 -14.63
CA PRO A 3 15.36 7.68 -14.51
C PRO A 3 15.23 9.02 -13.78
N ASP A 4 16.14 9.30 -12.85
CA ASP A 4 16.24 10.59 -12.19
C ASP A 4 16.95 11.60 -13.11
N ARG A 5 16.27 12.70 -13.38
CA ARG A 5 16.70 13.84 -14.19
C ARG A 5 16.57 15.15 -13.39
N GLY A 6 16.55 15.05 -12.06
CA GLY A 6 16.34 16.16 -11.14
C GLY A 6 14.87 16.40 -10.77
N GLN A 7 13.94 15.55 -11.23
CA GLN A 7 12.53 15.66 -10.84
C GLN A 7 12.28 15.33 -9.37
N PHE A 8 13.28 14.74 -8.70
CA PHE A 8 13.23 14.38 -7.29
C PHE A 8 14.15 15.23 -6.42
N ASP A 9 14.68 16.36 -6.90
CA ASP A 9 15.60 17.21 -6.13
C ASP A 9 14.90 18.14 -5.13
N GLN A 10 13.57 18.15 -5.10
CA GLN A 10 12.80 19.04 -4.24
C GLN A 10 12.42 18.38 -2.91
N ARG A 11 12.73 19.07 -1.82
CA ARG A 11 12.18 18.73 -0.50
C ARG A 11 10.68 19.04 -0.49
N GLU A 12 9.88 18.04 -0.22
CA GLU A 12 8.42 18.18 -0.19
C GLU A 12 7.75 17.32 0.90
N GLU A 13 6.48 17.62 1.17
CA GLU A 13 5.66 16.78 2.02
C GLU A 13 5.08 15.63 1.17
N VAL A 14 5.28 14.40 1.63
CA VAL A 14 4.76 13.19 0.99
C VAL A 14 3.74 12.49 1.89
N LEU A 15 3.03 11.51 1.33
CA LEU A 15 1.96 10.83 2.05
C LEU A 15 2.51 9.90 3.15
N PHE A 16 3.50 9.08 2.84
CA PHE A 16 4.24 8.23 3.75
C PHE A 16 5.58 7.81 3.09
N PRO A 17 6.59 7.40 3.85
CA PRO A 17 7.86 6.95 3.30
C PRO A 17 7.85 5.44 3.02
N ASP A 18 8.74 4.99 2.14
CA ASP A 18 9.16 3.58 2.08
C ASP A 18 10.03 3.30 3.32
N ALA A 19 9.71 2.23 4.06
CA ALA A 19 10.43 1.88 5.28
C ALA A 19 11.91 1.51 5.04
N ALA A 20 12.33 1.21 3.81
CA ALA A 20 13.74 0.98 3.47
C ALA A 20 14.62 2.23 3.68
N ALA A 21 14.03 3.43 3.69
CA ALA A 21 14.74 4.70 3.84
C ALA A 21 13.91 5.71 4.65
N ALA A 22 13.50 5.33 5.86
CA ALA A 22 12.66 6.16 6.73
C ALA A 22 13.30 6.43 8.10
N LEU A 23 13.08 7.64 8.62
CA LEU A 23 13.35 8.01 10.01
C LEU A 23 12.05 8.41 10.69
N TYR A 24 11.80 7.84 11.87
CA TYR A 24 10.58 8.07 12.64
C TYR A 24 10.91 8.75 13.97
N ARG A 25 10.06 9.69 14.38
CA ARG A 25 10.17 10.30 15.71
C ARG A 25 9.72 9.29 16.77
N ARG A 26 10.50 9.12 17.83
CA ARG A 26 10.15 8.23 18.95
C ARG A 26 8.78 8.57 19.54
N GLU A 27 8.53 9.85 19.81
CA GLU A 27 7.25 10.36 20.31
C GLU A 27 6.05 10.00 19.42
N MET A 28 6.24 9.88 18.10
CA MET A 28 5.20 9.39 17.21
C MET A 28 4.92 7.90 17.47
N LEU A 29 5.98 7.09 17.52
CA LEU A 29 5.89 5.64 17.69
C LEU A 29 5.32 5.24 19.06
N GLU A 30 5.63 6.02 20.11
CA GLU A 30 5.03 5.85 21.45
C GLU A 30 3.51 6.05 21.43
N VAL A 31 2.99 6.92 20.56
CA VAL A 31 1.55 7.18 20.42
C VAL A 31 0.86 6.17 19.50
N ILE A 32 1.43 5.93 18.31
CA ILE A 32 0.74 5.16 17.26
C ILE A 32 1.08 3.67 17.26
N GLY A 33 2.12 3.26 18.00
CA GLY A 33 2.69 1.92 17.98
C GLY A 33 3.67 1.67 16.82
N LEU A 34 4.35 0.52 16.87
CA LEU A 34 5.33 0.08 15.87
C LEU A 34 4.65 -0.52 14.62
N PHE A 35 5.40 -1.27 13.81
CA PHE A 35 4.87 -2.05 12.69
C PHE A 35 3.85 -3.09 13.17
N ASP A 36 2.86 -3.37 12.32
CA ASP A 36 1.84 -4.37 12.62
C ASP A 36 2.26 -5.75 12.09
N GLU A 37 2.51 -6.69 13.01
CA GLU A 37 2.97 -8.04 12.72
C GLU A 37 2.02 -8.84 11.81
N TYR A 38 0.74 -8.48 11.73
CA TYR A 38 -0.19 -9.12 10.79
C TYR A 38 0.25 -8.99 9.33
N PHE A 39 0.98 -7.93 8.99
CA PHE A 39 1.41 -7.68 7.62
C PHE A 39 2.55 -8.62 7.19
N PHE A 40 3.45 -8.96 8.11
CA PHE A 40 4.72 -9.65 7.87
C PHE A 40 5.67 -8.91 6.90
N ALA A 41 5.21 -8.60 5.68
CA ALA A 41 5.89 -7.75 4.70
C ALA A 41 4.87 -7.15 3.71
N TYR A 42 5.22 -6.03 3.09
CA TYR A 42 4.46 -5.31 2.06
C TYR A 42 3.22 -4.58 2.60
N GLY A 43 3.22 -3.25 2.54
CA GLY A 43 2.12 -2.40 2.99
C GLY A 43 2.12 -2.12 4.50
N ASP A 44 3.07 -2.70 5.22
CA ASP A 44 3.38 -2.42 6.63
C ASP A 44 3.91 -0.99 6.82
N ASP A 45 4.73 -0.53 5.88
CA ASP A 45 5.22 0.84 5.74
C ASP A 45 4.07 1.84 5.50
N ALA A 46 3.17 1.51 4.57
CA ALA A 46 1.97 2.30 4.29
C ALA A 46 1.05 2.36 5.51
N ASP A 47 0.84 1.25 6.22
CA ASP A 47 0.05 1.22 7.45
C ASP A 47 0.65 2.15 8.53
N LEU A 48 1.95 2.02 8.81
CA LEU A 48 2.63 2.84 9.83
C LEU A 48 2.62 4.32 9.45
N GLY A 49 3.00 4.64 8.21
CA GLY A 49 3.03 6.01 7.72
C GLY A 49 1.65 6.67 7.73
N LEU A 50 0.61 5.97 7.27
CA LEU A 50 -0.76 6.50 7.28
C LEU A 50 -1.34 6.60 8.69
N ARG A 51 -0.98 5.72 9.63
CA ARG A 51 -1.29 5.93 11.07
C ARG A 51 -0.64 7.20 11.60
N GLY A 52 0.61 7.47 11.22
CA GLY A 52 1.29 8.74 11.52
C GLY A 52 0.51 9.94 10.98
N ARG A 53 0.10 9.90 9.71
CA ARG A 53 -0.75 10.94 9.09
C ARG A 53 -2.05 11.15 9.86
N LEU A 54 -2.75 10.07 10.20
CA LEU A 54 -4.00 10.14 10.99
C LEU A 54 -3.78 10.77 12.36
N ALA A 55 -2.65 10.50 13.01
CA ALA A 55 -2.25 11.11 14.28
C ALA A 55 -1.76 12.58 14.15
N GLY A 56 -1.81 13.15 12.94
CA GLY A 56 -1.44 14.54 12.67
C GLY A 56 0.04 14.77 12.35
N TRP A 57 0.85 13.71 12.21
CA TRP A 57 2.24 13.82 11.80
C TRP A 57 2.35 14.05 10.29
N LYS A 58 3.40 14.75 9.89
CA LYS A 58 3.77 14.97 8.48
C LYS A 58 4.93 14.05 8.11
N CYS A 59 4.98 13.68 6.84
CA CYS A 59 6.13 12.99 6.25
C CYS A 59 6.81 13.95 5.27
N LEU A 60 8.11 14.16 5.44
CA LEU A 60 8.91 15.01 4.56
C LEU A 60 9.90 14.14 3.79
N TYR A 61 9.90 14.29 2.47
CA TYR A 61 10.92 13.73 1.61
C TYR A 61 12.16 14.64 1.61
N ILE A 62 13.33 14.05 1.82
CA ILE A 62 14.62 14.76 1.90
C ILE A 62 15.52 14.24 0.77
N PRO A 63 15.70 14.99 -0.32
CA PRO A 63 16.39 14.49 -1.52
C PRO A 63 17.89 14.28 -1.31
N THR A 64 18.47 14.98 -0.34
CA THR A 64 19.89 14.86 0.00
C THR A 64 20.23 13.63 0.86
N ALA A 65 19.21 12.92 1.40
CA ALA A 65 19.39 11.72 2.22
C ALA A 65 19.20 10.47 1.36
N VAL A 66 20.27 10.00 0.71
CA VAL A 66 20.21 8.93 -0.29
C VAL A 66 20.53 7.56 0.33
N VAL A 67 19.67 6.58 0.07
CA VAL A 67 19.85 5.16 0.42
C VAL A 67 19.64 4.32 -0.84
N TYR A 68 20.57 3.40 -1.13
CA TYR A 68 20.45 2.47 -2.25
C TYR A 68 19.79 1.16 -1.80
N HIS A 69 18.63 0.84 -2.37
CA HIS A 69 17.86 -0.35 -2.05
C HIS A 69 17.74 -1.26 -3.28
N VAL A 70 18.21 -2.50 -3.17
CA VAL A 70 18.07 -3.51 -4.22
C VAL A 70 16.65 -4.10 -4.16
N HIS A 71 15.79 -3.64 -5.07
CA HIS A 71 14.40 -4.03 -5.06
C HIS A 71 14.20 -5.53 -5.32
N SER A 72 13.32 -6.17 -4.53
CA SER A 72 12.95 -7.60 -4.67
C SER A 72 14.08 -8.62 -4.50
N ALA A 73 15.21 -8.24 -3.88
CA ALA A 73 16.35 -9.14 -3.68
C ALA A 73 15.99 -10.41 -2.88
N THR A 74 15.17 -10.30 -1.83
CA THR A 74 14.83 -11.43 -0.95
C THR A 74 13.73 -12.32 -1.52
N ALA A 75 12.64 -11.72 -1.97
CA ALA A 75 11.44 -12.46 -2.36
C ALA A 75 11.42 -12.83 -3.85
N GLY A 76 12.20 -12.16 -4.70
CA GLY A 76 12.05 -12.24 -6.15
C GLY A 76 10.90 -11.39 -6.69
N GLU A 77 11.02 -10.95 -7.94
CA GLU A 77 10.08 -10.01 -8.55
C GLU A 77 8.67 -10.59 -8.71
N PHE A 78 8.57 -11.85 -9.13
CA PHE A 78 7.32 -12.57 -9.43
C PHE A 78 6.99 -13.68 -8.41
N SER A 79 7.32 -13.47 -7.14
CA SER A 79 7.05 -14.49 -6.11
C SER A 79 5.57 -14.63 -5.77
N PRO A 80 5.04 -15.87 -5.70
CA PRO A 80 3.67 -16.13 -5.24
C PRO A 80 3.38 -15.63 -3.83
N LEU A 81 4.38 -15.70 -2.95
CA LEU A 81 4.25 -15.19 -1.58
C LEU A 81 4.12 -13.67 -1.60
N LYS A 82 4.95 -12.98 -2.39
CA LYS A 82 4.88 -11.52 -2.55
C LYS A 82 3.51 -11.09 -3.08
N ALA A 83 3.03 -11.72 -4.15
CA ALA A 83 1.72 -11.41 -4.72
C ALA A 83 0.57 -11.65 -3.71
N PHE A 84 0.61 -12.78 -2.98
CA PHE A 84 -0.36 -13.09 -1.93
C PHE A 84 -0.36 -12.03 -0.82
N LEU A 85 0.82 -11.66 -0.31
CA LEU A 85 0.94 -10.69 0.78
C LEU A 85 0.47 -9.31 0.33
N ILE A 86 0.86 -8.86 -0.86
CA ILE A 86 0.40 -7.58 -1.42
C ILE A 86 -1.13 -7.55 -1.50
N GLU A 87 -1.76 -8.55 -2.12
CA GLU A 87 -3.23 -8.55 -2.28
C GLU A 87 -3.98 -8.63 -0.95
N ARG A 88 -3.51 -9.47 -0.02
CA ARG A 88 -4.09 -9.56 1.33
C ARG A 88 -3.92 -8.25 2.10
N ASN A 89 -2.71 -7.70 2.13
CA ASN A 89 -2.38 -6.55 2.96
C ASN A 89 -3.03 -5.26 2.45
N ARG A 90 -3.38 -5.16 1.17
CA ARG A 90 -4.23 -4.08 0.64
C ARG A 90 -5.59 -4.01 1.35
N ILE A 91 -6.20 -5.16 1.63
CA ILE A 91 -7.45 -5.25 2.37
C ILE A 91 -7.24 -4.76 3.81
N PHE A 92 -6.12 -5.15 4.43
CA PHE A 92 -5.78 -4.71 5.79
C PHE A 92 -5.65 -3.19 5.88
N VAL A 93 -4.88 -2.56 4.99
CA VAL A 93 -4.75 -1.09 4.95
C VAL A 93 -6.11 -0.44 4.72
N ALA A 94 -6.91 -0.91 3.76
CA ALA A 94 -8.23 -0.35 3.48
C ALA A 94 -9.12 -0.38 4.73
N VAL A 95 -9.24 -1.54 5.38
CA VAL A 95 -10.08 -1.70 6.58
C VAL A 95 -9.57 -0.87 7.75
N LYS A 96 -8.26 -0.89 8.02
CA LYS A 96 -7.66 -0.18 9.16
C LYS A 96 -7.69 1.34 9.00
N ILE A 97 -7.43 1.84 7.80
CA ILE A 97 -7.01 3.24 7.60
C ILE A 97 -8.06 4.06 6.84
N PHE A 98 -8.69 3.52 5.79
CA PHE A 98 -9.45 4.37 4.86
C PHE A 98 -10.67 5.03 5.52
N PRO A 99 -11.04 6.26 5.12
CA PRO A 99 -12.32 6.86 5.48
C PRO A 99 -13.49 5.91 5.19
N PHE A 100 -14.54 5.96 6.00
CA PHE A 100 -15.66 5.00 5.86
C PHE A 100 -16.29 5.03 4.46
N SER A 101 -16.43 6.21 3.86
CA SER A 101 -16.95 6.39 2.50
C SER A 101 -16.10 5.68 1.44
N LEU A 102 -14.77 5.74 1.55
CA LEU A 102 -13.87 5.06 0.62
C LEU A 102 -13.85 3.54 0.86
N LEU A 103 -14.04 3.11 2.11
CA LEU A 103 -14.17 1.69 2.44
C LEU A 103 -15.44 1.09 1.83
N LEU A 104 -16.57 1.81 1.82
CA LEU A 104 -17.82 1.36 1.20
C LEU A 104 -17.69 1.15 -0.32
N ILE A 105 -16.91 1.98 -1.00
CA ILE A 105 -16.70 1.87 -2.45
C ILE A 105 -15.55 0.89 -2.78
N SER A 106 -14.78 0.46 -1.77
CA SER A 106 -13.64 -0.44 -1.98
C SER A 106 -13.96 -1.76 -2.69
N PRO A 107 -15.15 -2.42 -2.52
CA PRO A 107 -15.49 -3.62 -3.28
C PRO A 107 -15.58 -3.36 -4.78
N PHE A 108 -16.09 -2.20 -5.20
CA PHE A 108 -16.14 -1.81 -6.61
C PHE A 108 -14.74 -1.67 -7.20
N PHE A 109 -13.85 -0.92 -6.55
CA PHE A 109 -12.46 -0.78 -7.01
C PHE A 109 -11.68 -2.09 -6.97
N THR A 110 -12.05 -2.99 -6.06
CA THR A 110 -11.51 -4.34 -6.00
C THR A 110 -11.96 -5.14 -7.22
N ALA A 111 -13.25 -5.17 -7.54
CA ALA A 111 -13.77 -5.87 -8.71
C ALA A 111 -13.13 -5.36 -10.02
N VAL A 112 -13.01 -4.03 -10.20
CA VAL A 112 -12.33 -3.42 -11.34
C VAL A 112 -10.88 -3.89 -11.43
N ARG A 113 -10.15 -3.90 -10.32
CA ARG A 113 -8.76 -4.39 -10.27
C ARG A 113 -8.65 -5.87 -10.65
N LEU A 114 -9.53 -6.73 -10.14
CA LEU A 114 -9.54 -8.14 -10.49
C LEU A 114 -9.80 -8.36 -11.97
N ALA A 115 -10.68 -7.56 -12.57
CA ALA A 115 -10.89 -7.57 -14.02
C ALA A 115 -9.62 -7.17 -14.79
N TYR A 116 -8.89 -6.14 -14.33
CA TYR A 116 -7.59 -5.77 -14.93
C TYR A 116 -6.52 -6.85 -14.77
N HIS A 117 -6.46 -7.54 -13.63
CA HIS A 117 -5.53 -8.66 -13.45
C HIS A 117 -5.89 -9.85 -14.36
N ALA A 118 -7.18 -10.17 -14.49
CA ALA A 118 -7.65 -11.20 -15.42
C ALA A 118 -7.32 -10.82 -16.87
N TYR A 119 -7.59 -9.57 -17.26
CA TYR A 119 -7.23 -9.04 -18.57
C TYR A 119 -5.71 -9.13 -18.83
N GLY A 120 -4.88 -8.57 -17.93
CA GLY A 120 -3.43 -8.60 -18.09
C GLY A 120 -2.86 -10.03 -18.09
N SER A 121 -3.45 -10.93 -17.30
CA SER A 121 -3.11 -12.36 -17.30
C SER A 121 -3.44 -13.02 -18.64
N ILE A 122 -4.65 -12.84 -19.19
CA ILE A 122 -5.08 -13.46 -20.46
C ILE A 122 -4.29 -12.92 -21.66
N PHE A 123 -4.07 -11.61 -21.71
CA PHE A 123 -3.39 -10.95 -22.83
C PHE A 123 -1.87 -10.89 -22.65
N MET A 124 -1.33 -11.45 -21.56
CA MET A 124 0.11 -11.45 -21.25
C MET A 124 0.71 -10.03 -21.15
N ILE A 125 -0.06 -9.10 -20.60
CA ILE A 125 0.31 -7.68 -20.47
C ILE A 125 0.66 -7.36 -19.00
N GLY A 126 1.76 -6.62 -18.83
CA GLY A 126 2.20 -6.10 -17.54
C GLY A 126 2.63 -7.20 -16.55
N SER A 127 2.70 -6.83 -15.26
CA SER A 127 3.17 -7.74 -14.21
C SER A 127 2.31 -8.98 -14.02
N SER A 128 1.01 -8.90 -14.31
CA SER A 128 0.09 -10.03 -14.19
C SER A 128 0.27 -11.04 -15.33
N GLY A 129 0.57 -10.56 -16.54
CA GLY A 129 0.94 -11.40 -17.67
C GLY A 129 2.29 -12.09 -17.46
N GLN A 130 3.31 -11.34 -17.00
CA GLN A 130 4.63 -11.90 -16.69
C GLN A 130 4.56 -12.95 -15.57
N TYR A 131 3.83 -12.67 -14.50
CA TYR A 131 3.60 -13.65 -13.45
C TYR A 131 2.85 -14.89 -13.97
N ALA A 132 1.83 -14.71 -14.81
CA ALA A 132 1.11 -15.84 -15.41
C ALA A 132 2.01 -16.69 -16.33
N ALA A 133 2.95 -16.06 -17.05
CA ALA A 133 3.95 -16.73 -17.87
C ALA A 133 4.84 -17.66 -17.01
N GLU A 134 5.25 -17.18 -15.84
CA GLU A 134 6.17 -17.91 -14.96
C GLU A 134 5.47 -18.96 -14.09
N CYS A 135 4.24 -18.69 -13.61
CA CYS A 135 3.59 -19.47 -12.56
C CYS A 135 2.30 -20.19 -12.96
N SER A 136 1.72 -19.90 -14.14
CA SER A 136 0.37 -20.31 -14.62
C SER A 136 -0.80 -19.45 -14.12
N HIS A 137 -1.79 -19.24 -15.02
CA HIS A 137 -3.02 -18.49 -14.76
C HIS A 137 -3.86 -19.09 -13.62
N THR A 138 -3.92 -20.42 -13.50
CA THR A 138 -4.70 -21.09 -12.44
C THR A 138 -4.09 -20.84 -11.07
N ARG A 139 -2.77 -20.88 -10.97
CA ARG A 139 -2.04 -20.57 -9.73
C ARG A 139 -2.22 -19.12 -9.32
N LEU A 140 -2.21 -18.18 -10.29
CA LEU A 140 -2.53 -16.78 -10.05
C LEU A 140 -3.95 -16.61 -9.49
N ALA A 141 -4.95 -17.24 -10.12
CA ALA A 141 -6.35 -17.18 -9.66
C ALA A 141 -6.54 -17.77 -8.25
N LEU A 142 -5.97 -18.95 -7.97
CA LEU A 142 -6.01 -19.56 -6.65
C LEU A 142 -5.32 -18.71 -5.58
N MET A 143 -4.19 -18.08 -5.93
CA MET A 143 -3.49 -17.15 -5.04
C MET A 143 -4.36 -15.94 -4.70
N MET A 144 -5.01 -15.32 -5.70
CA MET A 144 -5.93 -14.20 -5.49
C MET A 144 -7.07 -14.62 -4.56
N LEU A 145 -7.74 -15.75 -4.84
CA LEU A 145 -8.82 -16.27 -3.98
C LEU A 145 -8.34 -16.49 -2.53
N LYS A 146 -7.15 -17.09 -2.36
CA LYS A 146 -6.55 -17.30 -1.04
C LYS A 146 -6.26 -15.97 -0.32
N ALA A 147 -5.79 -14.95 -1.03
CA ALA A 147 -5.52 -13.63 -0.48
C ALA A 147 -6.80 -12.95 0.03
N TYR A 148 -7.87 -12.94 -0.79
CA TYR A 148 -9.17 -12.38 -0.38
C TYR A 148 -9.80 -13.16 0.77
N TRP A 149 -9.76 -14.49 0.71
CA TRP A 149 -10.25 -15.32 1.81
C TRP A 149 -9.50 -15.03 3.12
N SER A 150 -8.17 -14.93 3.07
CA SER A 150 -7.37 -14.53 4.23
C SER A 150 -7.72 -13.13 4.72
N GLY A 151 -7.96 -12.18 3.81
CA GLY A 151 -8.39 -10.82 4.13
C GLY A 151 -9.73 -10.79 4.86
N LEU A 152 -10.71 -11.56 4.38
CA LEU A 152 -12.03 -11.68 4.99
C LEU A 152 -11.95 -12.37 6.37
N LYS A 153 -11.16 -13.44 6.49
CA LYS A 153 -10.97 -14.16 7.76
C LYS A 153 -10.40 -13.25 8.85
N LEU A 154 -9.48 -12.35 8.50
CA LEU A 154 -8.83 -11.41 9.43
C LEU A 154 -9.52 -10.05 9.50
N PHE A 155 -10.67 -9.88 8.85
CA PHE A 155 -11.44 -8.65 8.88
C PHE A 155 -11.79 -8.20 10.31
N PRO A 156 -12.23 -9.08 11.24
CA PRO A 156 -12.53 -8.68 12.62
C PRO A 156 -11.32 -8.07 13.34
N GLU A 157 -10.13 -8.64 13.15
CA GLU A 157 -8.87 -8.16 13.74
C GLU A 157 -8.51 -6.79 13.17
N MET A 158 -8.60 -6.62 11.85
CA MET A 158 -8.34 -5.33 11.20
C MET A 158 -9.35 -4.26 11.64
N TRP A 159 -10.61 -4.64 11.85
CA TRP A 159 -11.63 -3.73 12.38
C TRP A 159 -11.40 -3.34 13.84
N ARG A 160 -10.94 -4.27 14.69
CA ARG A 160 -10.49 -3.95 16.06
C ARG A 160 -9.30 -2.98 16.02
N SER A 161 -8.33 -3.20 15.14
CA SER A 161 -7.20 -2.29 14.95
C SER A 161 -7.64 -0.91 14.46
N ARG A 162 -8.59 -0.83 13.52
CA ARG A 162 -9.22 0.44 13.11
C ARG A 162 -9.73 1.22 14.32
N ARG A 163 -10.50 0.58 15.21
CA ARG A 163 -11.04 1.24 16.42
C ARG A 163 -9.93 1.77 17.33
N LYS A 164 -8.82 1.05 17.48
CA LYS A 164 -7.65 1.51 18.25
C LYS A 164 -7.03 2.76 17.60
N ILE A 165 -6.84 2.74 16.29
CA ILE A 165 -6.28 3.87 15.52
C ILE A 165 -7.14 5.12 15.68
N ARG A 166 -8.46 4.98 15.68
CA ARG A 166 -9.38 6.12 15.87
C ARG A 166 -9.27 6.79 17.24
N ARG A 167 -8.64 6.17 18.25
CA ARG A 167 -8.46 6.78 19.57
C ARG A 167 -7.38 7.87 19.59
N PHE A 168 -6.38 7.78 18.72
CA PHE A 168 -5.29 8.77 18.62
C PHE A 168 -5.36 9.62 17.34
N ALA A 169 -6.31 9.32 16.45
CA ALA A 169 -6.48 10.07 15.21
C ALA A 169 -6.87 11.52 15.50
N ARG A 170 -6.12 12.45 14.92
CA ARG A 170 -6.36 13.90 14.96
C ARG A 170 -7.03 14.42 13.68
N LEU A 171 -6.95 13.67 12.57
CA LEU A 171 -7.62 14.01 11.32
C LEU A 171 -9.03 13.42 11.24
N THR A 172 -9.99 14.22 10.77
CA THR A 172 -11.32 13.71 10.43
C THR A 172 -11.27 12.85 9.16
N ASP A 173 -12.31 12.06 8.92
CA ASP A 173 -12.44 11.27 7.68
C ASP A 173 -12.43 12.17 6.43
N ARG A 174 -12.96 13.39 6.53
CA ARG A 174 -12.96 14.36 5.43
C ARG A 174 -11.56 14.92 5.17
N ASP A 175 -10.84 15.31 6.22
CA ASP A 175 -9.48 15.86 6.10
C ASP A 175 -8.53 14.79 5.58
N PHE A 176 -8.66 13.57 6.08
CA PHE A 176 -7.84 12.46 5.62
C PHE A 176 -8.17 12.06 4.17
N ALA A 177 -9.45 12.06 3.77
CA ALA A 177 -9.82 11.87 2.36
C ALA A 177 -9.24 12.97 1.45
N ALA A 178 -9.23 14.23 1.89
CA ALA A 178 -8.63 15.33 1.16
C ALA A 178 -7.10 15.15 1.04
N LEU A 179 -6.44 14.70 2.11
CA LEU A 179 -5.02 14.38 2.12
C LEU A 179 -4.67 13.27 1.12
N LEU A 180 -5.44 12.18 1.11
CA LEU A 180 -5.29 11.09 0.13
C LEU A 180 -5.49 11.60 -1.30
N ARG A 181 -6.48 12.47 -1.53
CA ARG A 181 -6.73 13.06 -2.85
C ARG A 181 -5.60 13.98 -3.31
N ARG A 182 -4.98 14.73 -2.41
CA ARG A 182 -3.86 15.62 -2.70
C ARG A 182 -2.62 14.83 -3.17
N HIS A 183 -2.37 13.67 -2.58
CA HIS A 183 -1.21 12.82 -2.90
C HIS A 183 -1.58 11.67 -3.85
N ARG A 184 -2.72 11.73 -4.53
CA ARG A 184 -3.10 10.69 -5.48
C ARG A 184 -2.19 10.76 -6.70
N ILE A 185 -1.71 9.61 -7.13
CA ILE A 185 -1.06 9.50 -8.43
C ILE A 185 -2.16 9.61 -9.48
N SER A 186 -2.00 10.54 -10.44
CA SER A 186 -2.98 10.70 -11.51
C SER A 186 -2.96 9.48 -12.43
N LEU A 187 -4.11 9.12 -13.03
CA LEU A 187 -4.16 8.07 -14.05
C LEU A 187 -3.15 8.33 -15.18
N ARG A 188 -2.97 9.60 -15.54
CA ARG A 188 -1.99 10.04 -16.55
C ARG A 188 -0.54 9.73 -16.12
N ALA A 189 -0.19 9.98 -14.86
CA ALA A 189 1.13 9.65 -14.33
C ALA A 189 1.34 8.12 -14.26
N LEU A 190 0.30 7.35 -13.91
CA LEU A 190 0.34 5.89 -13.90
C LEU A 190 0.51 5.28 -15.30
N THR A 191 -0.06 5.89 -16.35
CA THR A 191 -0.02 5.35 -17.71
C THR A 191 1.16 5.85 -18.53
N LEU A 192 1.61 7.09 -18.33
CA LEU A 192 2.67 7.71 -19.13
C LEU A 192 4.04 7.69 -18.45
N GLY A 193 4.14 7.30 -17.18
CA GLY A 193 5.41 7.26 -16.45
C GLY A 193 6.08 8.63 -16.31
N THR A 194 5.28 9.69 -16.27
CA THR A 194 5.69 11.09 -16.07
C THR A 194 5.29 11.57 -14.68
#